data_AF-A0A524IG07-F1
#
_entry.id   AF-A0A524IG07-F1
#
_cell.length_a   1.000
_cell.length_b   1.000
_cell.length_c   1.000
_cell.angle_alpha   90.00
_cell.angle_beta   90.00
_cell.angle_gamma   90.00
#
_symmetry.space_group_name_H-M   'P 1'
#
loop_
_entity.id
_entity.type
_entity.pdbx_description
1 polymer ?
#
loop_
_entity_poly.entity_id
_entity_poly.type
_entity_poly.pdbx_seq_one_letter_code
_entity_poly.pdbx_strand_id
1 'polypeptide(L)' 'MKTVQALSRQRLYGEDSARFEYGWALIKTSASLVYTIQLCHQQSLVAVTDSPAHHYLLTRTCERDQISLENSCVRREEY' A
#
# COMPACT_ATOMS: atom_id res chain seq x y z
N MET A 1 6.12 19.41 7.64
CA MET A 1 6.45 18.44 6.57
C MET A 1 6.24 19.09 5.22
N LYS A 2 7.29 19.64 4.62
CA LYS A 2 7.24 20.10 3.22
C LYS A 2 7.42 18.84 2.36
N THR A 3 6.55 18.65 1.38
CA THR A 3 6.49 17.44 0.56
C THR A 3 7.86 17.19 -0.08
N VAL A 4 8.42 16.00 0.15
CA VAL A 4 9.83 15.61 -0.13
C VAL A 4 10.33 16.04 -1.51
N GLN A 5 9.47 16.05 -2.53
CA GLN A 5 9.78 16.45 -3.90
C GLN A 5 9.85 17.98 -4.11
N ALA A 6 8.98 18.76 -3.45
CA ALA A 6 8.99 20.23 -3.54
C ALA A 6 10.16 20.86 -2.75
N LEU A 7 10.70 20.12 -1.77
CA LEU A 7 11.90 20.50 -1.04
C LEU A 7 13.20 20.26 -1.80
N SER A 8 13.28 19.24 -2.65
CA SER A 8 14.57 18.81 -3.21
C SER A 8 15.08 19.70 -4.35
N ARG A 9 14.20 20.43 -5.04
CA ARG A 9 14.49 21.21 -6.27
C ARG A 9 15.21 20.40 -7.38
N GLN A 10 15.31 19.08 -7.26
CA GLN A 10 16.08 18.25 -8.17
C GLN A 10 15.13 17.46 -9.05
N ARG A 11 15.10 17.79 -10.34
CA ARG A 11 14.33 17.04 -11.33
C ARG A 11 15.14 15.80 -11.69
N LEU A 12 14.63 14.63 -11.32
CA LEU A 12 15.19 13.36 -11.75
C LEU A 12 14.73 13.08 -13.19
N TYR A 13 15.56 12.41 -13.96
CA TYR A 13 15.29 12.06 -15.36
C TYR A 13 15.60 10.58 -15.61
N GLY A 14 15.00 10.03 -16.67
CA GLY A 14 15.27 8.67 -17.10
C GLY A 14 15.07 7.63 -15.99
N GLU A 15 16.05 6.75 -15.85
CA GLU A 15 16.00 5.62 -14.90
C GLU A 15 15.92 6.07 -13.43
N ASP A 16 16.59 7.17 -13.06
CA ASP A 16 16.56 7.68 -11.69
C ASP A 16 15.16 8.14 -11.27
N SER A 17 14.41 8.74 -12.20
CA SER A 17 13.01 9.09 -11.96
C SER A 17 12.15 7.84 -11.79
N ALA A 18 12.39 6.80 -12.59
CA ALA A 18 11.62 5.56 -12.51
C ALA A 18 11.88 4.82 -11.19
N ARG A 19 13.15 4.72 -10.76
CA ARG A 19 13.54 4.13 -9.47
C ARG A 19 12.95 4.90 -8.30
N PHE A 20 12.98 6.24 -8.36
CA PHE A 20 12.37 7.08 -7.34
C PHE A 20 10.86 6.86 -7.24
N GLU A 21 10.14 6.91 -8.36
CA GLU A 21 8.69 6.71 -8.38
C GLU A 21 8.31 5.30 -7.92
N TYR A 22 9.10 4.29 -8.28
CA TYR A 22 8.92 2.92 -7.79
C TYR A 22 9.10 2.85 -6.27
N GLY A 23 10.21 3.38 -5.74
CA GLY A 23 10.44 3.42 -4.29
C GLY A 23 9.36 4.21 -3.55
N TRP A 24 8.90 5.32 -4.11
CA TRP A 24 7.82 6.11 -3.56
C TRP A 24 6.47 5.37 -3.58
N ALA A 25 6.19 4.61 -4.65
CA ALA A 25 5.04 3.74 -4.72
C ALA A 25 5.08 2.68 -3.62
N LEU A 26 6.24 2.04 -3.38
CA LEU A 26 6.39 1.06 -2.29
C LEU A 26 6.13 1.67 -0.91
N ILE A 27 6.63 2.89 -0.65
CA ILE A 27 6.37 3.59 0.62
C ILE A 27 4.88 3.88 0.80
N LYS A 28 4.22 4.41 -0.24
CA LYS A 28 2.78 4.67 -0.20
C LYS A 28 1.99 3.40 0.03
N THR A 29 2.30 2.33 -0.69
CA THR A 29 1.64 1.03 -0.51
C THR A 29 1.81 0.52 0.92
N SER A 30 3.02 0.56 1.48
CA SER A 30 3.28 0.17 2.86
C SER A 30 2.44 0.98 3.86
N ALA A 31 2.44 2.32 3.73
CA ALA A 31 1.66 3.20 4.58
C ALA A 31 0.14 2.95 4.46
N SER A 32 -0.36 2.74 3.24
CA SER A 32 -1.76 2.40 3.00
C SER A 32 -2.15 1.07 3.64
N LEU A 33 -1.31 0.03 3.57
CA LEU A 33 -1.58 -1.26 4.21
C LEU A 33 -1.69 -1.14 5.73
N VAL A 34 -0.74 -0.44 6.37
CA VAL A 34 -0.77 -0.21 7.82
C VAL A 34 -2.04 0.56 8.23
N TYR A 35 -2.37 1.61 7.47
CA TYR A 35 -3.59 2.37 7.71
C TYR A 35 -4.86 1.53 7.54
N THR A 36 -4.92 0.67 6.52
CA THR A 36 -6.03 -0.27 6.30
C THR A 36 -6.22 -1.19 7.50
N ILE A 37 -5.14 -1.78 8.04
CA ILE A 37 -5.20 -2.64 9.23
C ILE A 37 -5.81 -1.86 10.41
N GLN A 38 -5.28 -0.68 10.70
CA GLN A 38 -5.74 0.17 11.81
C GLN A 38 -7.21 0.53 11.67
N LEU A 39 -7.62 0.98 10.48
CA LEU A 39 -9.00 1.37 10.20
C LEU A 39 -9.95 0.18 10.36
N CYS A 40 -9.59 -0.98 9.83
CA CYS A 40 -10.43 -2.17 9.91
C CYS A 40 -10.63 -2.62 11.36
N HIS A 41 -9.59 -2.60 12.19
CA HIS A 41 -9.73 -2.94 13.61
C HIS A 41 -10.54 -1.89 14.38
N GLN A 42 -10.31 -0.61 14.13
CA GLN A 42 -11.01 0.48 14.82
C GLN A 42 -12.52 0.48 14.52
N GLN A 43 -12.89 0.06 13.31
CA GLN A 43 -14.26 0.13 12.81
C GLN A 43 -14.92 -1.26 12.67
N SER A 44 -14.25 -2.33 13.09
CA SER A 44 -14.71 -3.72 12.91
C SER A 44 -15.10 -4.06 11.47
N LEU A 45 -14.25 -3.69 10.51
CA LEU A 45 -14.46 -3.93 9.07
C LEU A 45 -13.60 -5.09 8.55
N VAL A 46 -14.04 -5.68 7.44
CA VAL A 46 -13.25 -6.64 6.64
C VAL A 46 -12.52 -5.89 5.52
N ALA A 47 -11.23 -6.17 5.34
CA ALA A 47 -10.46 -5.57 4.25
C ALA A 47 -10.75 -6.27 2.93
N VAL A 48 -11.20 -5.53 1.91
CA VAL A 48 -11.54 -6.08 0.59
C VAL A 48 -10.78 -5.32 -0.49
N THR A 49 -10.18 -6.05 -1.43
CA THR A 49 -9.51 -5.45 -2.60
C THR A 49 -9.74 -6.30 -3.85
N ASP A 50 -9.69 -5.66 -5.02
CA ASP A 50 -9.68 -6.31 -6.33
C ASP A 50 -8.27 -6.51 -6.90
N SER A 51 -7.24 -6.09 -6.16
CA SER A 51 -5.84 -6.25 -6.52
C SER A 51 -5.25 -7.47 -5.80
N PRO A 52 -4.92 -8.56 -6.51
CA PRO A 52 -4.27 -9.73 -5.91
C PRO A 52 -2.93 -9.39 -5.25
N ALA A 53 -2.20 -8.42 -5.80
CA ALA A 53 -0.93 -7.97 -5.26
C ALA A 53 -1.12 -7.25 -3.91
N HIS A 54 -2.12 -6.38 -3.79
CA HIS A 54 -2.41 -5.71 -2.52
C HIS A 54 -2.92 -6.70 -1.46
N HIS A 55 -3.77 -7.64 -1.86
CA HIS A 55 -4.23 -8.70 -0.97
C HIS A 55 -3.05 -9.52 -0.44
N TYR A 56 -2.19 -10.03 -1.34
CA TYR A 56 -1.00 -10.79 -0.95
C TYR A 56 -0.08 -10.02 0.00
N LEU A 57 0.20 -8.74 -0.31
CA LEU A 57 1.03 -7.91 0.56
C LEU A 57 0.39 -7.69 1.93
N LEU A 58 -0.92 -7.43 1.99
CA LEU A 58 -1.66 -7.30 3.26
C LEU A 58 -1.58 -8.58 4.09
N THR A 59 -1.88 -9.73 3.48
CA THR A 59 -1.80 -11.04 4.15
C THR A 59 -0.39 -11.27 4.71
N ARG A 60 0.66 -11.04 3.90
CA ARG A 60 2.05 -11.20 4.33
C ARG A 60 2.46 -10.24 5.45
N THR A 61 1.96 -9.00 5.42
CA THR A 61 2.17 -8.03 6.51
C THR A 61 1.52 -8.52 7.80
N CYS A 62 0.27 -8.99 7.72
CA CYS A 62 -0.45 -9.53 8.87
C CYS A 62 0.26 -10.77 9.46
N GLU A 63 0.70 -11.71 8.62
CA GLU A 63 1.46 -12.90 9.05
C GLU A 63 2.76 -12.52 9.75
N ARG A 64 3.55 -11.61 9.14
CA ARG A 64 4.82 -11.15 9.70
C ARG A 64 4.64 -10.52 11.08
N ASP A 65 3.61 -9.70 11.23
CA ASP A 65 3.37 -8.91 12.44
C ASP A 65 2.44 -9.62 13.44
N GLN A 66 2.06 -10.87 13.17
CA GLN A 66 1.12 -11.66 13.98
C GLN A 66 -0.22 -10.95 14.23
N ILE A 67 -0.70 -10.24 13.22
CA ILE A 67 -1.96 -9.51 13.26
C ILE A 67 -3.08 -10.39 12.70
N SER A 68 -4.14 -10.58 13.49
CA SER A 68 -5.38 -11.19 12.99
C SER A 68 -6.23 -10.12 12.30
N LEU A 69 -6.42 -10.26 10.99
CA LEU A 69 -7.28 -9.40 10.18
C LEU A 69 -7.94 -10.21 9.08
N GLU A 70 -9.27 -10.21 9.05
CA GLU A 70 -10.02 -10.78 7.94
C GLU A 70 -9.82 -9.92 6.68
N ASN A 71 -9.36 -10.56 5.60
CA ASN A 71 -9.18 -9.91 4.31
C ASN A 71 -9.54 -10.84 3.15
N SER A 72 -10.02 -10.26 2.05
CA SER A 72 -10.39 -11.01 0.84
C SER A 72 -10.03 -10.27 -0.44
N CYS A 73 -9.70 -11.05 -1.47
CA CYS A 73 -9.51 -10.57 -2.84
C CYS A 73 -10.74 -10.88 -3.68
N VAL A 74 -11.52 -9.87 -4.04
CA VAL A 74 -12.69 -10.03 -4.90
C VAL A 74 -12.29 -9.70 -6.32
N ARG A 75 -12.23 -10.72 -7.19
CA ARG A 75 -12.01 -10.48 -8.62
C ARG A 75 -13.21 -9.73 -9.17
N ARG A 76 -12.97 -8.70 -9.96
CA ARG A 76 -14.03 -8.10 -10.77
C ARG A 76 -14.43 -9.13 -11.83
N GLU A 77 -15.60 -9.72 -11.67
CA GLU A 77 -16.28 -10.41 -12.75
C GLU A 77 -16.94 -9.33 -13.62
N GLU A 78 -16.42 -9.18 -14.83
CA GLU A 78 -17.02 -8.48 -15.98
C GLU A 78 -17.18 -6.94 -15.87
N TYR A 79 -16.51 -6.25 -16.80
CA TYR A 79 -17.00 -4.99 -17.37
C TYR A 79 -17.58 -5.30 -18.75
#